data_AF-A0A7D5GP02-F1
#
_entry.id   AF-A0A7D5GP02-F1
#
_cell.length_a   1.000
_cell.length_b   1.000
_cell.length_c   1.000
_cell.angle_alpha   90.00
_cell.angle_beta   90.00
_cell.angle_gamma   90.00
#
_symmetry.space_group_name_H-M   'P 1'
#
loop_
_entity.id
_entity.type
_entity.pdbx_description
1 polymer ?
#
loop_
_entity_poly.entity_id
_entity_poly.type
_entity_poly.pdbx_seq_one_letter_code
_entity_poly.pdbx_strand_id
1 'polypeptide(L)'
;MDSIEEKRVFGDRQGALTAYVASAVGVVRVRVAGDSVGEFGLCERCTARDVAATRGSVAIATDEDVRAFGLEDGAEAEESDTAPVAGDETFVETAFGPAVAVGYDGGDLLAAGPDGRIARRTADGDEWTTLESDLDATVRAIDGDLIGTADGIYRVHDGGLDHAGLTDVRDISVAGVPLAATADGLYKLGNGWMEVLTGTVETVAADPRSGRGRLERAAAVSDETIYEYAAGGEWTAREDLPTRSDRIVAIGFGHGEAVYAVTERGTFLSADDGGWRARTLGVTDVSGIAIPAMVVRA
;
A
#
# COMPACT_ATOMS: atom_id res chain seq x y z
N MET A 1 8.06 -52.38 0.94
CA MET A 1 9.33 -52.17 0.21
C MET A 1 8.96 -51.68 -1.17
N ASP A 2 8.23 -50.57 -1.22
CA ASP A 2 8.70 -49.16 -1.09
C ASP A 2 9.23 -48.74 -2.47
N SER A 3 8.70 -47.70 -3.09
CA SER A 3 8.44 -46.39 -2.52
C SER A 3 7.34 -45.66 -3.29
N ILE A 4 6.54 -44.90 -2.56
CA ILE A 4 5.70 -43.83 -3.10
C ILE A 4 6.66 -42.79 -3.71
N GLU A 5 6.53 -42.53 -5.01
CA GLU A 5 7.13 -41.35 -5.63
C GLU A 5 6.45 -40.12 -5.06
N GLU A 6 7.09 -39.54 -4.05
CA GLU A 6 6.76 -38.27 -3.45
C GLU A 6 6.91 -37.18 -4.53
N LYS A 7 5.78 -36.71 -5.07
CA LYS A 7 5.73 -35.55 -5.96
C LYS A 7 6.23 -34.33 -5.18
N ARG A 8 7.51 -33.99 -5.36
CA ARG A 8 8.06 -32.70 -4.95
C ARG A 8 7.41 -31.60 -5.79
N VAL A 9 6.34 -31.01 -5.27
CA VAL A 9 5.79 -29.73 -5.75
C VAL A 9 6.58 -28.63 -5.04
N PHE A 10 7.82 -28.41 -5.44
CA PHE A 10 8.46 -27.12 -5.27
C PHE A 10 8.38 -26.44 -6.63
N GLY A 11 7.24 -25.81 -6.90
CA GLY A 11 7.15 -24.87 -8.01
C GLY A 11 8.16 -23.75 -7.79
N ASP A 12 8.82 -23.32 -8.86
CA ASP A 12 9.71 -22.16 -8.86
C ASP A 12 9.05 -20.99 -8.11
N ARG A 13 9.74 -20.44 -7.11
CA ARG A 13 9.27 -19.28 -6.32
C ARG A 13 9.40 -17.96 -7.10
N GLN A 14 9.38 -18.00 -8.43
CA GLN A 14 9.39 -16.79 -9.26
C GLN A 14 8.08 -16.03 -9.05
N GLY A 15 8.18 -14.76 -8.66
CA GLY A 15 7.03 -13.89 -8.45
C GLY A 15 6.37 -13.98 -7.08
N ALA A 16 6.93 -14.76 -6.13
CA ALA A 16 6.47 -14.71 -4.74
C ALA A 16 6.87 -13.37 -4.10
N LEU A 17 5.90 -12.71 -3.46
CA LEU A 17 6.08 -11.46 -2.74
C LEU A 17 5.31 -11.48 -1.42
N THR A 18 5.62 -10.50 -0.58
CA THR A 18 4.99 -10.35 0.73
C THR A 18 4.21 -9.04 0.76
N ALA A 19 2.91 -9.11 1.04
CA ALA A 19 2.09 -7.94 1.34
C ALA A 19 1.88 -7.82 2.86
N TYR A 20 1.71 -6.59 3.33
CA TYR A 20 1.44 -6.27 4.73
C TYR A 20 0.07 -5.59 4.83
N VAL A 21 -0.83 -6.16 5.62
CA VAL A 21 -2.21 -5.69 5.78
C VAL A 21 -2.37 -5.12 7.17
N ALA A 22 -2.65 -3.81 7.27
CA ALA A 22 -2.92 -3.13 8.54
C ALA A 22 -4.36 -3.36 9.00
N SER A 23 -4.55 -3.60 10.29
CA SER A 23 -5.85 -3.77 10.92
C SER A 23 -5.84 -3.32 12.37
N ALA A 24 -7.04 -3.13 12.95
CA ALA A 24 -7.18 -2.75 14.36
C ALA A 24 -6.58 -3.75 15.36
N VAL A 25 -6.27 -4.99 14.95
CA VAL A 25 -5.65 -6.02 15.81
C VAL A 25 -4.15 -6.24 15.51
N GLY A 26 -3.63 -5.60 14.46
CA GLY A 26 -2.22 -5.61 14.09
C GLY A 26 -1.97 -5.75 12.60
N VAL A 27 -0.74 -6.16 12.26
CA VAL A 27 -0.28 -6.28 10.86
C VAL A 27 -0.23 -7.75 10.46
N VAL A 28 -0.96 -8.09 9.40
CA VAL A 28 -0.92 -9.44 8.81
C VAL A 28 0.03 -9.45 7.64
N ARG A 29 1.05 -10.30 7.72
CA ARG A 29 1.92 -10.64 6.59
C ARG A 29 1.20 -11.64 5.71
N VAL A 30 1.13 -11.40 4.40
CA VAL A 30 0.52 -12.28 3.40
C VAL A 30 1.55 -12.61 2.31
N ARG A 31 1.96 -13.88 2.21
CA ARG A 31 2.81 -14.36 1.12
C ARG A 31 1.93 -14.74 -0.07
N VAL A 32 2.17 -14.12 -1.21
CA VAL A 32 1.38 -14.30 -2.42
C VAL A 32 2.28 -14.55 -3.61
N ALA A 33 1.80 -15.34 -4.58
CA ALA A 33 2.46 -15.56 -5.86
C ALA A 33 1.39 -15.53 -6.96
N GLY A 34 1.46 -14.53 -7.84
CA GLY A 34 0.37 -14.26 -8.80
C GLY A 34 -0.95 -14.04 -8.07
N ASP A 35 -2.00 -14.73 -8.49
CA ASP A 35 -3.32 -14.73 -7.86
C ASP A 35 -3.46 -15.64 -6.61
N SER A 36 -2.40 -16.32 -6.18
CA SER A 36 -2.47 -17.38 -5.17
C SER A 36 -1.91 -16.93 -3.82
N VAL A 37 -2.75 -16.99 -2.78
CA VAL A 37 -2.33 -16.75 -1.39
C VAL A 37 -1.78 -18.02 -0.77
N GLY A 38 -0.52 -17.98 -0.34
CA GLY A 38 0.15 -19.07 0.35
C GLY A 38 -0.06 -19.01 1.85
N GLU A 39 0.95 -18.53 2.57
CA GLU A 39 0.94 -18.38 4.02
C GLU A 39 0.59 -16.94 4.41
N PHE A 40 -0.23 -16.78 5.45
CA PHE A 40 -0.41 -15.50 6.11
C PHE A 40 -0.46 -15.66 7.62
N GLY A 41 -0.08 -14.60 8.35
CA GLY A 41 -0.07 -14.60 9.80
C GLY A 41 0.16 -13.20 10.37
N LEU A 42 -0.28 -13.00 11.60
CA LEU A 42 -0.06 -11.76 12.34
C LEU A 42 1.43 -11.64 12.69
N CYS A 43 2.12 -10.64 12.15
CA CYS A 43 3.54 -10.40 12.42
C CYS A 43 3.77 -9.32 13.49
N GLU A 44 2.83 -8.39 13.67
CA GLU A 44 2.90 -7.35 14.70
C GLU A 44 1.55 -7.19 15.37
N ARG A 45 1.52 -7.09 16.71
CA ARG A 45 0.30 -6.85 17.49
C ARG A 45 0.25 -5.38 17.92
N CYS A 46 -0.64 -4.61 17.33
CA CYS A 46 -0.87 -3.20 17.63
C CYS A 46 -2.23 -2.75 17.06
N THR A 47 -2.66 -1.52 17.34
CA THR A 47 -3.77 -0.89 16.61
C THR A 47 -3.21 -0.21 15.35
N ALA A 48 -2.99 -0.98 14.27
CA ALA A 48 -2.45 -0.42 13.04
C ALA A 48 -3.54 0.40 12.31
N ARG A 49 -3.22 1.68 12.05
CA ARG A 49 -4.11 2.64 11.38
C ARG A 49 -3.76 2.80 9.91
N ASP A 50 -2.48 2.67 9.56
CA ASP A 50 -1.99 2.79 8.19
C ASP A 50 -0.70 1.99 8.02
N VAL A 51 -0.35 1.66 6.77
CA VAL A 51 0.88 0.93 6.42
C VAL A 51 1.43 1.40 5.08
N ALA A 52 2.73 1.64 5.03
CA ALA A 52 3.45 1.97 3.82
C ALA A 52 4.72 1.13 3.68
N ALA A 53 5.16 0.88 2.45
CA ALA A 53 6.38 0.13 2.21
C ALA A 53 7.20 0.73 1.07
N THR A 54 8.51 0.68 1.24
CA THR A 54 9.49 0.78 0.15
C THR A 54 10.03 -0.60 -0.16
N ARG A 55 11.04 -0.68 -1.02
CA ARG A 55 11.82 -1.91 -1.22
C ARG A 55 12.52 -2.38 0.07
N GLY A 56 12.99 -1.45 0.88
CA GLY A 56 13.90 -1.75 2.01
C GLY A 56 13.26 -1.62 3.38
N SER A 57 12.01 -1.18 3.48
CA SER A 57 11.37 -0.99 4.78
C SER A 57 9.85 -0.99 4.68
N VAL A 58 9.21 -1.36 5.79
CA VAL A 58 7.77 -1.20 6.02
C VAL A 58 7.60 -0.34 7.26
N ALA A 59 6.72 0.66 7.18
CA ALA A 59 6.30 1.49 8.31
C ALA A 59 4.80 1.33 8.56
N ILE A 60 4.42 1.45 9.83
CA ILE A 60 3.03 1.42 10.27
C ILE A 60 2.73 2.62 11.17
N ALA A 61 1.59 3.25 10.93
CA ALA A 61 1.00 4.21 11.85
C ALA A 61 0.20 3.46 12.92
N THR A 62 0.43 3.75 14.19
CA THR A 62 -0.35 3.18 15.30
C THR A 62 -0.89 4.26 16.22
N ASP A 63 -1.72 3.86 17.18
CA ASP A 63 -2.21 4.72 18.25
C ASP A 63 -1.15 5.09 19.30
N GLU A 64 0.02 4.45 19.28
CA GLU A 64 1.11 4.69 20.23
C GLU A 64 2.33 5.37 19.58
N ASP A 65 2.81 4.81 18.47
CA ASP A 65 3.97 5.32 17.73
C ASP A 65 3.87 5.02 16.22
N VAL A 66 4.73 5.65 15.43
CA VAL A 66 5.12 5.10 14.13
C VAL A 66 6.15 4.00 14.39
N ARG A 67 5.91 2.80 13.87
CA ARG A 67 6.89 1.70 13.95
C ARG A 67 7.37 1.32 12.56
N ALA A 68 8.65 0.99 12.43
CA ALA A 68 9.23 0.56 11.16
C ALA A 68 10.13 -0.65 11.35
N PHE A 69 10.28 -1.45 10.30
CA PHE A 69 11.33 -2.46 10.24
C PHE A 69 11.98 -2.49 8.86
N GLY A 70 13.22 -2.93 8.81
CA GLY A 70 13.98 -3.10 7.58
C GLY A 70 13.62 -4.43 6.90
N LEU A 71 13.40 -4.40 5.60
CA LEU A 71 13.37 -5.60 4.78
C LEU A 71 14.83 -5.92 4.42
N GLU A 72 15.30 -7.10 4.82
CA GLU A 72 16.58 -7.60 4.32
C GLU A 72 16.47 -7.70 2.79
N ASP A 73 17.32 -6.95 2.08
CA ASP A 73 17.45 -7.08 0.63
C ASP A 73 17.70 -8.57 0.37
N GLY A 74 16.91 -9.22 -0.49
CA GLY A 74 16.96 -10.67 -0.75
C GLY A 74 18.27 -11.18 -1.38
N ALA A 75 19.41 -10.55 -1.10
CA ALA A 75 20.74 -11.06 -1.31
C ALA A 75 21.09 -11.98 -0.13
N GLU A 76 21.29 -13.26 -0.46
CA GLU A 76 21.71 -14.34 0.44
C GLU A 76 20.57 -15.00 1.25
N ALA A 77 19.47 -15.31 0.58
CA ALA A 77 19.00 -16.69 0.67
C ALA A 77 20.06 -17.59 0.03
N GLU A 78 21.20 -17.77 0.71
CA GLU A 78 22.00 -18.99 0.59
C GLU A 78 21.00 -20.16 0.61
N GLU A 79 21.26 -21.19 -0.18
CA GLU A 79 20.48 -22.44 -0.23
C GLU A 79 20.46 -23.12 1.15
N SER A 80 19.76 -22.51 2.09
CA SER A 80 19.42 -23.05 3.37
C SER A 80 18.06 -23.69 3.19
N ASP A 81 18.02 -25.01 3.30
CA ASP A 81 16.80 -25.83 3.32
C ASP A 81 15.83 -25.42 4.46
N THR A 82 16.20 -24.46 5.31
CA THR A 82 15.27 -23.79 6.22
C THR A 82 14.78 -22.49 5.59
N ALA A 83 13.51 -22.48 5.16
CA ALA A 83 12.78 -21.24 4.89
C ALA A 83 12.96 -20.26 6.06
N PRO A 84 13.09 -18.94 5.82
CA PRO A 84 13.10 -17.96 6.90
C PRO A 84 11.88 -18.20 7.79
N VAL A 85 12.15 -18.42 9.08
CA VAL A 85 11.14 -18.72 10.08
C VAL A 85 10.16 -17.54 10.11
N ALA A 86 8.88 -17.84 9.94
CA ALA A 86 7.83 -16.85 10.13
C ALA A 86 7.96 -16.19 11.51
N GLY A 87 8.15 -14.87 11.56
CA GLY A 87 8.03 -14.09 12.81
C GLY A 87 9.31 -13.46 13.37
N ASP A 88 10.32 -13.18 12.54
CA ASP A 88 11.49 -12.38 12.95
C ASP A 88 11.35 -10.88 12.57
N GLU A 89 10.22 -10.49 11.98
CA GLU A 89 9.91 -9.07 11.71
C GLU A 89 9.75 -8.32 13.03
N THR A 90 10.77 -7.55 13.41
CA THR A 90 10.74 -6.73 14.62
C THR A 90 10.49 -5.28 14.24
N PHE A 91 9.25 -4.83 14.43
CA PHE A 91 8.89 -3.43 14.30
C PHE A 91 9.48 -2.63 15.46
N VAL A 92 10.25 -1.59 15.14
CA VAL A 92 10.90 -0.71 16.11
C VAL A 92 10.21 0.64 16.11
N GLU A 93 9.95 1.13 17.31
CA GLU A 93 9.43 2.48 17.56
C GLU A 93 10.40 3.55 17.03
N THR A 94 9.84 4.59 16.44
CA THR A 94 10.56 5.69 15.81
C THR A 94 10.52 6.97 16.64
N ALA A 95 9.84 6.95 17.79
CA ALA A 95 9.64 8.10 18.68
C ALA A 95 8.92 9.28 17.99
N PHE A 96 8.05 9.01 17.02
CA PHE A 96 7.15 10.01 16.45
C PHE A 96 6.02 10.36 17.42
N GLY A 97 5.50 9.35 18.13
CA GLY A 97 4.25 9.37 18.87
C GLY A 97 3.07 8.82 18.03
N PRO A 98 1.83 8.93 18.53
CA PRO A 98 0.66 8.42 17.85
C PRO A 98 0.53 8.98 16.42
N ALA A 99 0.20 8.12 15.46
CA ALA A 99 0.06 8.49 14.06
C ALA A 99 -1.28 8.03 13.47
N VAL A 100 -1.69 8.65 12.38
CA VAL A 100 -2.90 8.30 11.61
C VAL A 100 -2.57 7.90 10.18
N ALA A 101 -1.45 8.36 9.63
CA ALA A 101 -0.99 8.01 8.30
C ALA A 101 0.55 7.97 8.24
N VAL A 102 1.09 7.11 7.37
CA VAL A 102 2.51 7.00 7.06
C VAL A 102 2.71 6.85 5.54
N GLY A 103 3.82 7.33 5.03
CA GLY A 103 4.17 7.19 3.62
C GLY A 103 5.65 7.45 3.39
N TYR A 104 6.13 7.21 2.18
CA TYR A 104 7.53 7.41 1.83
C TYR A 104 7.69 8.39 0.67
N ASP A 105 8.65 9.32 0.81
CA ASP A 105 9.19 10.12 -0.28
C ASP A 105 10.60 9.62 -0.59
N GLY A 106 10.70 8.74 -1.58
CA GLY A 106 11.92 7.98 -1.84
C GLY A 106 12.26 7.08 -0.65
N GLY A 107 13.32 7.41 0.09
CA GLY A 107 13.72 6.70 1.31
C GLY A 107 13.26 7.37 2.60
N ASP A 108 12.78 8.61 2.53
CA ASP A 108 12.40 9.39 3.71
C ASP A 108 11.00 8.99 4.16
N LEU A 109 10.86 8.69 5.45
CA LEU A 109 9.59 8.33 6.07
C LEU A 109 8.84 9.60 6.47
N LEU A 110 7.60 9.72 6.04
CA LEU A 110 6.66 10.75 6.44
C LEU A 110 5.60 10.15 7.36
N ALA A 111 5.17 10.93 8.34
CA ALA A 111 4.11 10.55 9.26
C ALA A 111 3.24 11.74 9.63
N ALA A 112 1.95 11.47 9.84
CA ALA A 112 0.98 12.43 10.33
C ALA A 112 0.38 11.99 11.66
N GLY A 113 0.36 12.90 12.63
CA GLY A 113 -0.27 12.73 13.93
C GLY A 113 -1.77 13.05 13.90
N PRO A 114 -2.54 12.56 14.88
CA PRO A 114 -3.97 12.88 15.01
C PRO A 114 -4.25 14.35 15.35
N ASP A 115 -3.23 15.09 15.75
CA ASP A 115 -3.23 16.52 16.08
C ASP A 115 -2.84 17.42 14.89
N GLY A 116 -2.72 16.87 13.69
CA GLY A 116 -2.35 17.63 12.49
C GLY A 116 -0.84 17.84 12.33
N ARG A 117 0.00 17.33 13.25
CA ARG A 117 1.45 17.36 13.07
C ARG A 117 1.86 16.47 11.89
N ILE A 118 2.68 16.99 10.99
CA ILE A 118 3.31 16.24 9.90
C ILE A 118 4.82 16.39 10.04
N ALA A 119 5.55 15.28 10.03
CA ALA A 119 7.00 15.32 10.10
C ALA A 119 7.63 14.31 9.14
N ARG A 120 8.91 14.54 8.85
CA ARG A 120 9.74 13.67 8.03
C ARG A 120 10.94 13.16 8.85
N ARG A 121 11.23 11.88 8.72
CA ARG A 121 12.46 11.23 9.18
C ARG A 121 13.25 10.78 7.96
N THR A 122 14.49 11.24 7.84
CA THR A 122 15.35 10.89 6.71
C THR A 122 15.81 9.44 6.81
N ALA A 123 16.05 8.77 5.67
CA ALA A 123 16.51 7.38 5.64
C ALA A 123 17.76 7.10 6.51
N ASP A 124 18.71 8.04 6.53
CA ASP A 124 19.97 7.93 7.28
C ASP A 124 19.90 8.52 8.70
N GLY A 125 18.71 8.91 9.17
CA GLY A 125 18.53 9.65 10.42
C GLY A 125 17.48 9.04 11.34
N ASP A 126 17.65 9.31 12.64
CA ASP A 126 16.72 8.86 13.68
C ASP A 126 15.80 9.98 14.20
N GLU A 127 16.02 11.21 13.75
CA GLU A 127 15.30 12.39 14.20
C GLU A 127 14.18 12.80 13.25
N TRP A 128 13.06 13.22 13.83
CA TRP A 128 11.93 13.77 13.11
C TRP A 128 12.07 15.28 12.92
N THR A 129 12.00 15.73 11.68
CA THR A 129 11.87 17.15 11.32
C THR A 129 10.40 17.47 11.06
N THR A 130 9.80 18.31 11.90
CA THR A 130 8.42 18.78 11.70
C THR A 130 8.33 19.65 10.45
N LEU A 131 7.38 19.32 9.57
CA LEU A 131 7.03 20.06 8.36
C LEU A 131 5.81 20.97 8.59
N GLU A 132 4.84 20.48 9.37
CA GLU A 132 3.67 21.20 9.84
C GLU A 132 3.36 20.75 11.27
N SER A 133 3.01 21.67 12.16
CA SER A 133 2.75 21.39 13.57
C SER A 133 1.27 21.19 13.91
N ASP A 134 0.37 21.85 13.19
CA ASP A 134 -1.07 21.91 13.55
C ASP A 134 -1.89 22.14 12.27
N LEU A 135 -1.89 21.14 11.39
CA LEU A 135 -2.75 21.17 10.22
C LEU A 135 -4.22 20.99 10.65
N ASP A 136 -5.07 21.96 10.32
CA ASP A 136 -6.52 21.93 10.60
C ASP A 136 -7.29 20.98 9.66
N ALA A 137 -6.71 19.83 9.35
CA ALA A 137 -7.31 18.79 8.52
C ALA A 137 -6.73 17.41 8.88
N THR A 138 -7.59 16.39 8.91
CA THR A 138 -7.13 15.01 9.09
C THR A 138 -6.43 14.50 7.84
N VAL A 139 -5.18 14.05 8.00
CA VAL A 139 -4.43 13.35 6.96
C VAL A 139 -4.99 11.94 6.79
N ARG A 140 -5.22 11.54 5.55
CA ARG A 140 -5.82 10.25 5.17
C ARG A 140 -4.88 9.38 4.35
N ALA A 141 -3.97 9.98 3.59
CA ALA A 141 -3.02 9.23 2.76
C ALA A 141 -1.73 10.05 2.56
N ILE A 142 -0.60 9.35 2.49
CA ILE A 142 0.71 9.91 2.19
C ILE A 142 1.37 9.00 1.15
N ASP A 143 1.73 9.55 -0.01
CA ASP A 143 2.51 8.84 -1.02
C ASP A 143 3.44 9.83 -1.74
N GLY A 144 4.74 9.54 -1.74
CA GLY A 144 5.75 10.47 -2.22
C GLY A 144 5.73 11.80 -1.48
N ASP A 145 5.79 12.88 -2.27
CA ASP A 145 5.73 14.26 -1.79
C ASP A 145 4.29 14.76 -1.58
N LEU A 146 3.26 13.91 -1.74
CA LEU A 146 1.86 14.32 -1.63
C LEU A 146 1.21 13.82 -0.34
N ILE A 147 0.32 14.64 0.20
CA ILE A 147 -0.46 14.39 1.40
C ILE A 147 -1.93 14.65 1.09
N GLY A 148 -2.76 13.61 1.17
CA GLY A 148 -4.20 13.69 0.99
C GLY A 148 -4.93 13.97 2.31
N THR A 149 -5.81 14.96 2.32
CA THR A 149 -6.58 15.38 3.49
C THR A 149 -8.03 15.67 3.14
N ALA A 150 -8.88 15.87 4.17
CA ALA A 150 -10.25 16.35 3.99
C ALA A 150 -10.33 17.71 3.26
N ASP A 151 -9.28 18.54 3.33
CA ASP A 151 -9.24 19.89 2.76
C ASP A 151 -8.51 19.97 1.42
N GLY A 152 -8.09 18.81 0.89
CA GLY A 152 -7.39 18.71 -0.38
C GLY A 152 -6.01 18.10 -0.26
N ILE A 153 -5.20 18.31 -1.28
CA ILE A 153 -3.83 17.81 -1.38
C ILE A 153 -2.88 18.88 -0.90
N TYR A 154 -1.90 18.47 -0.10
CA TYR A 154 -0.73 19.25 0.21
C TYR A 154 0.51 18.59 -0.41
N ARG A 155 1.48 19.40 -0.81
CA ARG A 155 2.76 18.95 -1.32
C ARG A 155 3.87 19.33 -0.35
N VAL A 156 4.73 18.37 -0.02
CA VAL A 156 5.96 18.63 0.73
C VAL A 156 6.93 19.39 -0.16
N HIS A 157 7.29 20.61 0.23
CA HIS A 157 8.22 21.46 -0.51
C HIS A 157 9.00 22.35 0.45
N ASP A 158 10.31 22.48 0.23
CA ASP A 158 11.20 23.36 1.01
C ASP A 158 11.08 23.24 2.54
N GLY A 159 10.78 22.03 3.04
CA GLY A 159 10.65 21.76 4.48
C GLY A 159 9.30 22.17 5.08
N GLY A 160 8.30 22.50 4.27
CA GLY A 160 6.93 22.76 4.68
C GLY A 160 5.91 22.12 3.73
N LEU A 161 4.68 22.62 3.78
CA LEU A 161 3.54 22.13 3.00
C LEU A 161 2.92 23.25 2.16
N ASP A 162 2.73 22.99 0.87
CA ASP A 162 1.99 23.85 -0.04
C ASP A 162 0.65 23.22 -0.40
N HIS A 163 -0.46 23.96 -0.31
CA HIS A 163 -1.75 23.48 -0.81
C HIS A 163 -1.70 23.33 -2.33
N ALA A 164 -2.12 22.16 -2.82
CA ALA A 164 -1.99 21.73 -4.20
C ALA A 164 -3.35 21.42 -4.86
N GLY A 165 -4.45 21.88 -4.27
CA GLY A 165 -5.80 21.79 -4.83
C GLY A 165 -6.61 20.57 -4.36
N LEU A 166 -7.76 20.38 -5.02
CA LEU A 166 -8.83 19.42 -4.63
C LEU A 166 -9.41 19.68 -3.24
N THR A 167 -10.35 18.84 -2.84
CA THR A 167 -10.99 18.77 -1.53
C THR A 167 -11.40 17.32 -1.27
N ASP A 168 -11.61 16.96 -0.01
CA ASP A 168 -12.08 15.65 0.43
C ASP A 168 -11.33 14.47 -0.22
N VAL A 169 -10.00 14.55 -0.19
CA VAL A 169 -9.10 13.53 -0.74
C VAL A 169 -9.10 12.33 0.18
N ARG A 170 -9.22 11.14 -0.38
CA ARG A 170 -9.31 9.89 0.36
C ARG A 170 -8.07 9.04 0.22
N ASP A 171 -7.45 9.07 -0.95
CA ASP A 171 -6.24 8.32 -1.25
C ASP A 171 -5.47 8.96 -2.41
N ILE A 172 -4.18 8.66 -2.51
CA ILE A 172 -3.27 9.21 -3.52
C ILE A 172 -2.30 8.14 -4.00
N SER A 173 -1.89 8.23 -5.26
CA SER A 173 -0.79 7.44 -5.78
C SER A 173 0.11 8.27 -6.68
N VAL A 174 1.40 8.38 -6.38
CA VAL A 174 2.35 9.21 -7.16
C VAL A 174 3.07 8.47 -8.27
N ALA A 175 2.95 7.14 -8.34
CA ALA A 175 3.64 6.33 -9.34
C ALA A 175 3.22 6.72 -10.77
N GLY A 176 4.20 7.02 -11.62
CA GLY A 176 3.97 7.50 -12.98
C GLY A 176 3.41 8.92 -13.05
N VAL A 177 2.08 9.04 -13.01
CA VAL A 177 1.34 10.31 -12.99
C VAL A 177 0.52 10.35 -11.70
N PRO A 178 0.64 11.39 -10.86
CA PRO A 178 -0.10 11.45 -9.62
C PRO A 178 -1.61 11.32 -9.84
N LEU A 179 -2.22 10.42 -9.08
CA LEU A 179 -3.64 10.15 -9.01
C LEU A 179 -4.17 10.53 -7.62
N ALA A 180 -5.41 11.01 -7.57
CA ALA A 180 -6.09 11.38 -6.34
C ALA A 180 -7.53 10.90 -6.34
N ALA A 181 -7.85 10.01 -5.41
CA ALA A 181 -9.20 9.57 -5.11
C ALA A 181 -9.88 10.58 -4.17
N THR A 182 -11.09 11.00 -4.48
CA THR A 182 -11.85 11.99 -3.70
C THR A 182 -13.30 11.58 -3.55
N ALA A 183 -14.07 12.31 -2.75
CA ALA A 183 -15.52 12.09 -2.68
C ALA A 183 -16.28 12.41 -3.98
N ASP A 184 -15.70 13.18 -4.90
CA ASP A 184 -16.37 13.60 -6.14
C ASP A 184 -15.87 12.88 -7.39
N GLY A 185 -14.69 12.27 -7.34
CA GLY A 185 -14.05 11.68 -8.51
C GLY A 185 -12.64 11.15 -8.29
N LEU A 186 -12.13 10.48 -9.31
CA LEU A 186 -10.70 10.22 -9.49
C LEU A 186 -10.11 11.32 -10.38
N TYR A 187 -8.99 11.89 -9.93
CA TYR A 187 -8.28 12.94 -10.66
C TYR A 187 -6.86 12.50 -10.99
N LYS A 188 -6.37 12.94 -12.16
CA LYS A 188 -4.95 12.81 -12.55
C LYS A 188 -4.27 14.18 -12.62
N LEU A 189 -3.02 14.27 -12.21
CA LEU A 189 -2.24 15.50 -12.28
C LEU A 189 -1.63 15.70 -13.68
N GLY A 190 -1.96 16.83 -14.33
CA GLY A 190 -1.33 17.32 -15.55
C GLY A 190 -1.04 18.81 -15.45
N ASN A 191 -1.72 19.64 -16.24
CA ASN A 191 -1.70 21.11 -16.11
C ASN A 191 -2.61 21.60 -14.95
N GLY A 192 -2.70 20.82 -13.88
CA GLY A 192 -3.76 20.84 -12.87
C GLY A 192 -4.43 19.47 -12.74
N TRP A 193 -5.31 19.34 -11.75
CA TRP A 193 -6.08 18.12 -11.53
C TRP A 193 -7.19 17.98 -12.57
N MET A 194 -7.17 16.88 -13.31
CA MET A 194 -8.14 16.56 -14.35
C MET A 194 -8.94 15.33 -13.93
N GLU A 195 -10.27 15.46 -13.85
CA GLU A 195 -11.15 14.34 -13.57
C GLU A 195 -11.02 13.26 -14.66
N VAL A 196 -10.95 12.00 -14.23
CA VAL A 196 -10.91 10.82 -15.12
C VAL A 196 -12.02 9.82 -14.82
N LEU A 197 -12.55 9.82 -13.59
CA LEU A 197 -13.77 9.12 -13.21
C LEU A 197 -14.60 10.07 -12.34
N THR A 198 -15.89 10.12 -12.61
CA THR A 198 -16.86 10.86 -11.80
C THR A 198 -17.44 9.96 -10.71
N GLY A 199 -17.78 10.54 -9.57
CA GLY A 199 -18.38 9.84 -8.44
C GLY A 199 -17.34 9.48 -7.38
N THR A 200 -17.81 9.05 -6.22
CA THR A 200 -16.95 8.75 -5.08
C THR A 200 -15.89 7.71 -5.43
N VAL A 201 -14.62 8.00 -5.12
CA VAL A 201 -13.51 7.05 -5.25
C VAL A 201 -12.78 6.94 -3.92
N GLU A 202 -12.65 5.72 -3.44
CA GLU A 202 -12.24 5.39 -2.08
C GLU A 202 -10.74 5.19 -1.96
N THR A 203 -10.15 4.48 -2.92
CA THR A 203 -8.72 4.16 -2.95
C THR A 203 -8.23 4.09 -4.39
N VAL A 204 -6.95 4.39 -4.60
CA VAL A 204 -6.30 4.34 -5.91
C VAL A 204 -4.86 3.88 -5.77
N ALA A 205 -4.41 3.05 -6.71
CA ALA A 205 -3.00 2.73 -6.87
C ALA A 205 -2.60 2.78 -8.35
N ALA A 206 -1.38 3.21 -8.62
CA ALA A 206 -0.70 3.01 -9.89
C ALA A 206 0.39 1.96 -9.75
N ASP A 207 0.65 1.19 -10.81
CA ASP A 207 1.73 0.19 -10.82
C ASP A 207 3.08 0.91 -10.58
N PRO A 208 3.88 0.52 -9.58
CA PRO A 208 5.19 1.11 -9.29
C PRO A 208 6.17 1.11 -10.48
N ARG A 209 5.94 0.29 -11.50
CA ARG A 209 6.71 0.30 -12.76
C ARG A 209 6.36 1.47 -13.68
N SER A 210 5.32 2.23 -13.35
CA SER A 210 4.90 3.41 -14.11
C SER A 210 5.99 4.47 -14.11
N GLY A 211 6.56 4.72 -15.29
CA GLY A 211 7.61 5.72 -15.47
C GLY A 211 7.08 7.15 -15.30
N ARG A 212 7.92 8.06 -14.81
CA ARG A 212 7.53 9.45 -14.57
C ARG A 212 6.80 10.07 -15.78
N GLY A 213 5.59 10.58 -15.55
CA GLY A 213 4.74 11.18 -16.58
C GLY A 213 3.95 10.18 -17.43
N ARG A 214 4.03 8.87 -17.16
CA ARG A 214 3.33 7.81 -17.87
C ARG A 214 2.75 6.78 -16.90
N LEU A 215 1.44 6.56 -16.99
CA LEU A 215 0.77 5.45 -16.31
C LEU A 215 0.82 4.21 -17.20
N GLU A 216 1.41 3.12 -16.70
CA GLU A 216 1.32 1.81 -17.36
C GLU A 216 0.00 1.12 -17.00
N ARG A 217 -0.26 1.01 -15.70
CA ARG A 217 -1.43 0.37 -15.13
C ARG A 217 -1.82 1.14 -13.88
N ALA A 218 -3.12 1.24 -13.63
CA ALA A 218 -3.65 1.78 -12.39
C ALA A 218 -4.99 1.12 -12.08
N ALA A 219 -5.37 1.14 -10.81
CA ALA A 219 -6.65 0.64 -10.36
C ALA A 219 -7.22 1.58 -9.31
N ALA A 220 -8.54 1.75 -9.34
CA ALA A 220 -9.28 2.60 -8.43
C ALA A 220 -10.55 1.89 -7.99
N VAL A 221 -10.97 2.14 -6.76
CA VAL A 221 -12.19 1.56 -6.18
C VAL A 221 -13.22 2.66 -6.03
N SER A 222 -14.41 2.42 -6.57
CA SER A 222 -15.60 3.23 -6.34
C SER A 222 -16.72 2.30 -5.90
N ASP A 223 -17.23 2.51 -4.69
CA ASP A 223 -18.15 1.59 -4.00
C ASP A 223 -17.62 0.14 -3.97
N GLU A 224 -18.29 -0.77 -4.68
CA GLU A 224 -17.95 -2.19 -4.79
C GLU A 224 -17.29 -2.53 -6.13
N THR A 225 -16.96 -1.52 -6.94
CA THR A 225 -16.43 -1.68 -8.30
C THR A 225 -14.95 -1.32 -8.33
N ILE A 226 -14.13 -2.22 -8.88
CA ILE A 226 -12.76 -1.92 -9.26
C ILE A 226 -12.76 -1.44 -10.71
N TYR A 227 -12.19 -0.26 -10.94
CA TYR A 227 -11.88 0.27 -12.26
C TYR A 227 -10.40 0.06 -12.52
N GLU A 228 -10.07 -0.49 -13.68
CA GLU A 228 -8.69 -0.72 -14.12
C GLU A 228 -8.36 0.15 -15.32
N TYR A 229 -7.15 0.68 -15.33
CA TYR A 229 -6.56 1.41 -16.44
C TYR A 229 -5.35 0.65 -16.97
N ALA A 230 -5.24 0.56 -18.29
CA ALA A 230 -4.07 0.08 -19.00
C ALA A 230 -3.53 1.18 -19.93
N ALA A 231 -2.23 1.19 -20.18
CA ALA A 231 -1.52 2.26 -20.88
C ALA A 231 -2.20 2.69 -22.20
N GLY A 232 -2.65 3.94 -22.27
CA GLY A 232 -3.29 4.51 -23.46
C GLY A 232 -4.74 4.09 -23.66
N GLY A 233 -5.32 3.35 -22.71
CA GLY A 233 -6.72 2.93 -22.72
C GLY A 233 -7.64 3.86 -21.92
N GLU A 234 -8.85 3.36 -21.69
CA GLU A 234 -9.85 3.97 -20.82
C GLU A 234 -9.95 3.19 -19.50
N TRP A 235 -10.47 3.84 -18.47
CA TRP A 235 -10.81 3.15 -17.21
C TRP A 235 -11.98 2.20 -17.46
N THR A 236 -11.80 0.93 -17.13
CA THR A 236 -12.78 -0.13 -17.38
C THR A 236 -13.21 -0.76 -16.07
N ALA A 237 -14.52 -0.87 -15.86
CA ALA A 237 -15.08 -1.53 -14.68
C ALA A 237 -14.90 -3.05 -14.74
N ARG A 238 -14.51 -3.67 -13.63
CA ARG A 238 -14.44 -5.11 -13.48
C ARG A 238 -15.76 -5.67 -12.99
N GLU A 239 -16.29 -6.65 -13.70
CA GLU A 239 -17.57 -7.29 -13.39
C GLU A 239 -17.41 -8.61 -12.62
N ASP A 240 -16.21 -9.17 -12.57
CA ASP A 240 -15.89 -10.53 -12.11
C ASP A 240 -15.39 -10.60 -10.66
N LEU A 241 -15.69 -9.59 -9.84
CA LEU A 241 -15.26 -9.57 -8.44
C LEU A 241 -15.94 -10.67 -7.61
N PRO A 242 -15.18 -11.43 -6.80
CA PRO A 242 -15.68 -12.57 -6.02
C PRO A 242 -16.52 -12.13 -4.80
N THR A 243 -16.35 -10.89 -4.35
CA THR A 243 -17.21 -10.25 -3.34
C THR A 243 -17.76 -8.95 -3.92
N ARG A 244 -19.06 -8.73 -3.71
CA ARG A 244 -19.78 -7.50 -4.10
C ARG A 244 -20.59 -6.95 -2.92
N SER A 245 -20.14 -7.18 -1.69
CA SER A 245 -20.86 -6.71 -0.51
C SER A 245 -19.96 -6.25 0.63
N ASP A 246 -18.64 -6.37 0.45
CA ASP A 246 -17.67 -5.90 1.42
C ASP A 246 -16.91 -4.74 0.80
N ARG A 247 -16.83 -3.63 1.53
CA ARG A 247 -16.11 -2.43 1.09
C ARG A 247 -14.63 -2.75 0.92
N ILE A 248 -14.09 -2.50 -0.27
CA ILE A 248 -12.64 -2.56 -0.53
C ILE A 248 -12.03 -1.27 0.02
N VAL A 249 -10.98 -1.40 0.83
CA VAL A 249 -10.36 -0.26 1.54
C VAL A 249 -9.02 0.13 0.97
N ALA A 250 -8.31 -0.81 0.32
CA ALA A 250 -7.02 -0.54 -0.29
C ALA A 250 -6.76 -1.50 -1.45
N ILE A 251 -5.98 -1.02 -2.43
CA ILE A 251 -5.58 -1.75 -3.63
C ILE A 251 -4.09 -1.51 -3.90
N GLY A 252 -3.41 -2.46 -4.53
CA GLY A 252 -1.99 -2.34 -4.86
C GLY A 252 -1.53 -3.35 -5.90
N PHE A 253 -0.32 -3.15 -6.40
CA PHE A 253 0.24 -3.92 -7.51
C PHE A 253 1.38 -4.84 -7.07
N GLY A 254 1.37 -6.05 -7.62
CA GLY A 254 2.39 -7.06 -7.39
C GLY A 254 3.42 -7.19 -8.52
N HIS A 255 4.04 -8.36 -8.58
CA HIS A 255 4.91 -8.71 -9.70
C HIS A 255 4.10 -9.00 -10.97
N GLY A 256 4.62 -8.60 -12.13
CA GLY A 256 3.95 -8.80 -13.43
C GLY A 256 2.56 -8.14 -13.46
N GLU A 257 1.56 -8.91 -13.88
CA GLU A 257 0.17 -8.46 -13.99
C GLU A 257 -0.64 -8.55 -12.68
N ALA A 258 -0.01 -8.95 -11.56
CA ALA A 258 -0.75 -9.17 -10.33
C ALA A 258 -1.31 -7.88 -9.70
N VAL A 259 -2.56 -7.93 -9.27
CA VAL A 259 -3.26 -6.87 -8.52
C VAL A 259 -3.82 -7.47 -7.24
N TYR A 260 -3.69 -6.74 -6.14
CA TYR A 260 -4.19 -7.14 -4.83
C TYR A 260 -5.09 -6.07 -4.25
N ALA A 261 -6.13 -6.49 -3.56
CA ALA A 261 -6.99 -5.59 -2.81
C ALA A 261 -7.38 -6.23 -1.47
N VAL A 262 -7.79 -5.41 -0.52
CA VAL A 262 -8.28 -5.88 0.78
C VAL A 262 -9.60 -5.22 1.13
N THR A 263 -10.50 -5.98 1.73
CA THR A 263 -11.76 -5.46 2.26
C THR A 263 -11.63 -5.09 3.73
N GLU A 264 -12.50 -4.21 4.20
CA GLU A 264 -12.57 -3.81 5.63
C GLU A 264 -12.76 -5.03 6.57
N ARG A 265 -13.33 -6.12 6.05
CA ARG A 265 -13.59 -7.37 6.78
C ARG A 265 -12.44 -8.38 6.69
N GLY A 266 -11.29 -7.98 6.17
CA GLY A 266 -10.10 -8.84 6.08
C GLY A 266 -10.20 -9.93 5.03
N THR A 267 -10.94 -9.70 3.94
CA THR A 267 -10.83 -10.52 2.73
C THR A 267 -9.71 -9.96 1.86
N PHE A 268 -8.68 -10.77 1.63
CA PHE A 268 -7.63 -10.51 0.67
C PHE A 268 -8.09 -10.97 -0.72
N LEU A 269 -8.06 -10.05 -1.67
CA LEU A 269 -8.43 -10.27 -3.06
C LEU A 269 -7.15 -10.25 -3.91
N SER A 270 -7.02 -11.21 -4.82
CA SER A 270 -5.85 -11.33 -5.69
C SER A 270 -6.27 -11.66 -7.11
N ALA A 271 -5.71 -10.97 -8.08
CA ALA A 271 -5.95 -11.22 -9.49
C ALA A 271 -4.66 -11.25 -10.29
N ASP A 272 -4.65 -12.12 -11.30
CA ASP A 272 -3.72 -12.13 -12.43
C ASP A 272 -4.54 -12.40 -13.72
N ASP A 273 -3.92 -12.97 -14.76
CA ASP A 273 -4.56 -13.34 -16.03
C ASP A 273 -5.79 -14.27 -15.86
N GLY A 274 -5.91 -14.96 -14.72
CA GLY A 274 -6.99 -15.91 -14.41
C GLY A 274 -8.23 -15.32 -13.72
N GLY A 275 -8.25 -14.01 -13.46
CA GLY A 275 -9.34 -13.32 -12.77
C GLY A 275 -9.18 -13.28 -11.24
N TRP A 276 -10.17 -12.70 -10.55
CA TRP A 276 -10.08 -12.42 -9.13
C TRP A 276 -10.37 -13.65 -8.23
N ARG A 277 -9.56 -13.81 -7.19
CA ARG A 277 -9.69 -14.81 -6.12
C ARG A 277 -9.78 -14.12 -4.77
N ALA A 278 -10.33 -14.82 -3.78
CA ALA A 278 -10.56 -14.29 -2.44
C ALA A 278 -10.03 -15.24 -1.36
N ARG A 279 -9.45 -14.68 -0.30
CA ARG A 279 -9.00 -15.39 0.90
C ARG A 279 -9.23 -14.56 2.16
N THR A 280 -10.00 -15.09 3.11
CA THR A 280 -10.18 -14.45 4.42
C THR A 280 -8.93 -14.60 5.29
N LEU A 281 -8.47 -13.50 5.88
CA LEU A 281 -7.28 -13.42 6.72
C LEU A 281 -7.55 -13.62 8.22
N GLY A 282 -8.82 -13.58 8.63
CA GLY A 282 -9.21 -13.73 10.04
C GLY A 282 -9.00 -12.49 10.90
N VAL A 283 -8.91 -11.32 10.27
CA VAL A 283 -8.88 -9.99 10.90
C VAL A 283 -10.05 -9.13 10.39
N THR A 284 -10.39 -8.07 11.12
CA THR A 284 -11.40 -7.08 10.73
C THR A 284 -10.83 -5.68 10.90
N ASP A 285 -11.60 -4.68 10.47
CA ASP A 285 -11.23 -3.27 10.60
C ASP A 285 -9.88 -3.02 9.91
N VAL A 286 -9.75 -3.58 8.70
CA VAL A 286 -8.58 -3.39 7.83
C VAL A 286 -8.56 -1.95 7.33
N SER A 287 -7.39 -1.33 7.37
CA SER A 287 -7.20 0.06 6.98
C SER A 287 -6.30 0.25 5.75
N GLY A 288 -5.45 -0.73 5.41
CA GLY A 288 -4.51 -0.57 4.31
C GLY A 288 -3.78 -1.85 3.92
N ILE A 289 -3.14 -1.81 2.75
CA ILE A 289 -2.19 -2.83 2.28
C ILE A 289 -0.94 -2.14 1.74
N ALA A 290 0.23 -2.63 2.12
CA ALA A 290 1.50 -2.24 1.53
C ALA A 290 2.18 -3.42 0.86
N ILE A 291 2.71 -3.19 -0.35
CA ILE A 291 3.43 -4.18 -1.15
C ILE A 291 4.81 -3.59 -1.46
N PRO A 292 5.89 -4.09 -0.83
CA PRO A 292 7.24 -3.68 -1.14
C PRO A 292 7.58 -3.85 -2.62
N ALA A 293 8.10 -2.80 -3.23
CA ALA A 293 8.58 -2.87 -4.62
C ALA A 293 9.77 -3.84 -4.73
N MET A 294 9.65 -4.85 -5.59
CA MET A 294 10.68 -5.87 -5.81
C MET A 294 11.70 -5.45 -6.88
N VAL A 295 12.93 -5.96 -6.78
CA VAL A 295 13.95 -5.82 -7.84
C VAL A 295 13.48 -6.55 -9.10
N VAL A 296 13.34 -5.83 -10.21
CA VAL A 296 13.41 -6.48 -11.52
C VAL A 296 14.88 -6.74 -11.78
N ARG A 297 15.33 -8.00 -11.65
CA ARG A 297 16.64 -8.37 -12.18
C ARG A 297 16.60 -8.15 -13.69
N ALA A 298 17.44 -7.24 -14.18
CA ALA A 298 17.68 -7.03 -15.60
C ALA A 298 18.45 -8.22 -16.19
#